data_AF-A0A0Q9PQ92-F1
#
_entry.id   AF-A0A0Q9PQ92-F1
#
_cell.length_a   1.000
_cell.length_b   1.000
_cell.length_c   1.000
_cell.angle_alpha   90.00
_cell.angle_beta   90.00
_cell.angle_gamma   90.00
#
_symmetry.space_group_name_H-M   'P 1'
#
loop_
_entity.id
_entity.type
_entity.pdbx_description
1 polymer ?
#
loop_
_entity_poly.entity_id
_entity_poly.type
_entity_poly.pdbx_seq_one_letter_code
_entity_poly.pdbx_strand_id
1 'polypeptide(L)'
;MSPAPGTGAPRRVFLHIGLPKTGTTYLQQVVWANRDRLRADGLLLPGFGHREHLWAALDLQERPRLERRHRDAPGAWRRLVEEALAHPGDVLITHEFLCGASAEQASRALASFPGAEVHLVVTARDAASVVSAGWQESVKNGSTVDLDAVMDGRAAGGPEFSMRTWDLAGVLERWTPELPGERVHVLVMPGRDEAPDLHWHHFAEVLGLDPDAYDVPTESVNPALGIVQIETLRLVNQHLPKYNAHDRGVWIRGYLAEDLLARQPRERGGLPERYRSRFAQLDRAATEIVTTRGFHVLGDLAALDGERREAAARGAGREPGTVTAEELLESAARLVADIVADVRASTGDVPPRSRGII
;
A
#
# COMPACT_ATOMS: atom_id res chain seq x y z
N MET A 1 -13.82 -22.44 -39.36
CA MET A 1 -14.81 -22.06 -38.33
C MET A 1 -14.05 -21.92 -37.02
N SER A 2 -13.73 -20.68 -36.63
CA SER A 2 -13.21 -20.41 -35.29
C SER A 2 -14.34 -20.66 -34.29
N PRO A 3 -14.08 -21.30 -33.14
CA PRO A 3 -15.11 -21.48 -32.12
C PRO A 3 -15.54 -20.10 -31.61
N ALA A 4 -16.85 -19.93 -31.39
CA ALA A 4 -17.39 -18.74 -30.76
C ALA A 4 -16.72 -18.53 -29.39
N PRO A 5 -16.46 -17.28 -28.95
CA PRO A 5 -15.97 -17.03 -27.61
C PRO A 5 -16.98 -17.61 -26.61
N GLY A 6 -16.52 -18.56 -25.79
CA GLY A 6 -17.35 -19.19 -24.79
C GLY A 6 -17.89 -18.14 -23.83
N THR A 7 -19.21 -18.02 -23.77
CA THR A 7 -19.94 -17.30 -22.72
C THR A 7 -19.85 -18.15 -21.45
N GLY A 8 -18.72 -18.09 -20.76
CA GLY A 8 -18.46 -18.86 -19.54
C GLY A 8 -17.96 -17.95 -18.42
N ALA A 9 -18.40 -18.22 -17.20
CA ALA A 9 -17.85 -17.61 -16.00
C ALA A 9 -16.33 -17.90 -15.89
N PRO A 10 -15.55 -17.04 -15.22
CA PRO A 10 -14.12 -17.20 -15.08
C PRO A 10 -13.81 -18.49 -14.33
N ARG A 11 -12.73 -19.14 -14.72
CA ARG A 11 -12.30 -20.39 -14.07
C ARG A 11 -11.77 -20.09 -12.67
N ARG A 12 -10.79 -19.18 -12.58
CA ARG A 12 -10.23 -18.71 -11.31
C ARG A 12 -10.31 -17.18 -11.22
N VAL A 13 -10.59 -16.68 -10.01
CA VAL A 13 -10.54 -15.25 -9.70
C VAL A 13 -9.54 -15.03 -8.58
N PHE A 14 -8.46 -14.30 -8.87
CA PHE A 14 -7.45 -13.90 -7.92
C PHE A 14 -7.79 -12.51 -7.36
N LEU A 15 -8.01 -12.42 -6.07
CA LEU A 15 -8.16 -11.18 -5.32
C LEU A 15 -6.85 -10.88 -4.59
N HIS A 16 -6.02 -10.01 -5.18
CA HIS A 16 -4.81 -9.52 -4.52
C HIS A 16 -5.13 -8.30 -3.66
N ILE A 17 -5.13 -8.50 -2.34
CA ILE A 17 -5.68 -7.54 -1.38
C ILE A 17 -4.64 -6.77 -0.56
N GLY A 18 -3.36 -6.85 -0.93
CA GLY A 18 -2.26 -6.22 -0.19
C GLY A 18 -1.58 -7.20 0.75
N LEU A 19 -0.89 -6.77 1.81
CA LEU A 19 -1.11 -5.52 2.53
C LEU A 19 -0.43 -4.29 1.93
N PRO A 20 -0.92 -3.06 2.20
CA PRO A 20 -0.16 -1.85 1.89
C PRO A 20 1.28 -1.95 2.42
N LYS A 21 2.24 -1.38 1.68
CA LYS A 21 3.68 -1.36 2.04
C LYS A 21 4.35 -2.74 2.06
N THR A 22 3.79 -3.70 1.34
CA THR A 22 4.38 -5.04 1.14
C THR A 22 4.61 -5.34 -0.36
N GLY A 23 5.23 -4.40 -1.09
CA GLY A 23 5.61 -4.63 -2.49
C GLY A 23 4.46 -4.55 -3.52
N THR A 24 3.25 -4.21 -3.07
CA THR A 24 2.04 -4.19 -3.91
C THR A 24 2.14 -3.25 -5.09
N THR A 25 2.78 -2.08 -4.94
CA THR A 25 3.01 -1.13 -6.04
C THR A 25 3.87 -1.74 -7.13
N TYR A 26 4.93 -2.47 -6.76
CA TYR A 26 5.81 -3.14 -7.71
C TYR A 26 5.05 -4.23 -8.48
N LEU A 27 4.34 -5.13 -7.78
CA LEU A 27 3.54 -6.17 -8.43
C LEU A 27 2.48 -5.59 -9.37
N GLN A 28 1.80 -4.53 -8.93
CA GLN A 28 0.79 -3.85 -9.74
C GLN A 28 1.40 -3.17 -10.96
N GLN A 29 2.59 -2.57 -10.85
CA GLN A 29 3.30 -2.02 -12.01
C GLN A 29 3.62 -3.12 -13.03
N VAL A 30 4.12 -4.27 -12.59
CA VAL A 30 4.40 -5.40 -13.49
C VAL A 30 3.13 -5.82 -14.24
N VAL A 31 2.03 -6.11 -13.54
CA VAL A 31 0.83 -6.64 -14.20
C VAL A 31 0.12 -5.60 -15.08
N TRP A 32 0.14 -4.32 -14.70
CA TRP A 32 -0.48 -3.27 -15.54
C TRP A 32 0.38 -2.94 -16.76
N ALA A 33 1.70 -2.98 -16.66
CA ALA A 33 2.60 -2.82 -17.80
C ALA A 33 2.47 -3.97 -18.81
N ASN A 34 2.14 -5.18 -18.33
CA ASN A 34 2.03 -6.38 -19.15
C ASN A 34 0.58 -6.80 -19.47
N ARG A 35 -0.41 -5.90 -19.30
CA ARG A 35 -1.84 -6.23 -19.40
C ARG A 35 -2.23 -6.97 -20.69
N ASP A 36 -1.72 -6.54 -21.83
CA ASP A 36 -2.06 -7.15 -23.12
C ASP A 36 -1.46 -8.55 -23.27
N ARG A 37 -0.24 -8.76 -22.76
CA ARG A 37 0.42 -10.07 -22.73
C ARG A 37 -0.30 -11.02 -21.78
N LEU A 38 -0.60 -10.58 -20.57
CA LEU A 38 -1.39 -11.37 -19.59
C LEU A 38 -2.74 -11.80 -20.18
N ARG A 39 -3.41 -10.90 -20.91
CA ARG A 39 -4.66 -11.23 -21.60
C ARG A 39 -4.47 -12.30 -22.67
N ALA A 40 -3.37 -12.26 -23.42
CA ALA A 40 -3.03 -13.29 -24.41
C ALA A 40 -2.74 -14.64 -23.74
N ASP A 41 -2.17 -14.62 -22.54
CA ASP A 41 -1.90 -15.81 -21.73
C ASP A 41 -3.12 -16.30 -20.93
N GLY A 42 -4.28 -15.66 -21.10
CA GLY A 42 -5.55 -16.09 -20.51
C GLY A 42 -5.85 -15.52 -19.11
N LEU A 43 -5.11 -14.49 -18.67
CA LEU A 43 -5.38 -13.74 -17.44
C LEU A 43 -5.91 -12.34 -17.75
N LEU A 44 -7.16 -12.08 -17.39
CA LEU A 44 -7.79 -10.77 -17.52
C LEU A 44 -7.50 -9.88 -16.29
N LEU A 45 -7.03 -8.65 -16.55
CA LEU A 45 -7.16 -7.52 -15.63
C LEU A 45 -8.37 -6.66 -16.08
N PRO A 46 -9.52 -6.76 -15.38
CA PRO A 46 -10.73 -6.02 -15.76
C PRO A 46 -10.55 -4.52 -15.51
N GLY A 47 -11.42 -3.72 -16.14
CA GLY A 47 -11.35 -2.27 -16.07
C GLY A 47 -10.24 -1.68 -16.93
N PHE A 48 -10.11 -0.35 -16.85
CA PHE A 48 -9.26 0.41 -17.77
C PHE A 48 -7.89 0.82 -17.19
N GLY A 49 -7.62 0.52 -15.91
CA GLY A 49 -6.34 0.86 -15.31
C GLY A 49 -6.29 0.71 -13.79
N HIS A 50 -5.08 0.81 -13.23
CA HIS A 50 -4.80 0.72 -11.80
C HIS A 50 -5.70 1.62 -10.92
N ARG A 51 -6.04 2.83 -11.39
CA ARG A 51 -6.94 3.75 -10.65
C ARG A 51 -8.37 3.23 -10.52
N GLU A 52 -8.87 2.45 -11.47
CA GLU A 52 -10.21 1.88 -11.35
C GLU A 52 -10.24 0.78 -10.28
N HIS A 53 -9.19 -0.02 -10.15
CA HIS A 53 -9.05 -0.98 -9.06
C HIS A 53 -8.99 -0.31 -7.68
N LEU A 54 -8.32 0.84 -7.56
CA LEU A 54 -8.39 1.68 -6.36
C LEU A 54 -9.85 2.06 -6.06
N TRP A 55 -10.59 2.55 -7.05
CA TRP A 55 -11.98 2.96 -6.84
C TRP A 55 -12.88 1.77 -6.49
N ALA A 56 -12.70 0.63 -7.14
CA ALA A 56 -13.42 -0.59 -6.83
C ALA A 56 -13.19 -1.05 -5.38
N ALA A 57 -11.96 -0.95 -4.87
CA ALA A 57 -11.67 -1.25 -3.47
C ALA A 57 -12.40 -0.30 -2.50
N LEU A 58 -12.49 0.99 -2.84
CA LEU A 58 -13.19 1.99 -2.02
C LEU A 58 -14.72 1.88 -2.16
N ASP A 59 -15.23 1.51 -3.33
CA ASP A 59 -16.64 1.25 -3.64
C ASP A 59 -17.15 0.01 -2.90
N LEU A 60 -16.38 -1.09 -2.90
CA LEU A 60 -16.65 -2.27 -2.09
C LEU A 60 -16.75 -1.95 -0.59
N GLN A 61 -15.93 -1.01 -0.12
CA GLN A 61 -15.93 -0.52 1.26
C GLN A 61 -17.03 0.50 1.56
N GLU A 62 -17.89 0.80 0.58
CA GLU A 62 -18.99 1.78 0.68
C GLU A 62 -18.49 3.16 1.15
N ARG A 63 -17.30 3.56 0.67
CA ARG A 63 -16.73 4.85 1.04
C ARG A 63 -17.64 5.98 0.56
N PRO A 64 -17.92 6.98 1.41
CA PRO A 64 -18.79 8.08 1.01
C PRO A 64 -18.07 8.99 0.00
N ARG A 65 -18.85 9.67 -0.83
CA ARG A 65 -18.40 10.75 -1.72
C ARG A 65 -17.38 10.32 -2.78
N LEU A 66 -17.50 9.11 -3.32
CA LEU A 66 -16.60 8.60 -4.37
C LEU A 66 -16.64 9.44 -5.65
N GLU A 67 -17.78 10.05 -5.96
CA GLU A 67 -17.95 10.97 -7.09
C GLU A 67 -17.00 12.17 -7.04
N ARG A 68 -16.53 12.56 -5.83
CA ARG A 68 -15.52 13.62 -5.66
C ARG A 68 -14.11 13.18 -6.05
N ARG A 69 -13.86 11.86 -6.12
CA ARG A 69 -12.57 11.31 -6.57
C ARG A 69 -12.54 11.19 -8.09
N HIS A 70 -13.63 10.67 -8.67
CA HIS A 70 -13.82 10.57 -10.10
C HIS A 70 -15.29 10.26 -10.41
N ARG A 71 -15.79 10.69 -11.58
CA ARG A 71 -17.18 10.41 -12.00
C ARG A 71 -17.49 8.91 -12.11
N ASP A 72 -16.48 8.12 -12.47
CA ASP A 72 -16.62 6.66 -12.65
C ASP A 72 -16.28 5.88 -11.36
N ALA A 73 -15.92 6.54 -10.25
CA ALA A 73 -15.60 5.82 -9.02
C ALA A 73 -16.81 5.07 -8.40
N PRO A 74 -18.04 5.64 -8.37
CA PRO A 74 -19.21 4.88 -7.92
C PRO A 74 -19.50 3.68 -8.82
N GLY A 75 -19.79 2.53 -8.20
CA GLY A 75 -20.12 1.28 -8.91
C GLY A 75 -18.93 0.61 -9.61
N ALA A 76 -17.70 1.05 -9.32
CA ALA A 76 -16.49 0.48 -9.89
C ALA A 76 -16.33 -1.00 -9.54
N TRP A 77 -16.66 -1.43 -8.31
CA TRP A 77 -16.58 -2.85 -7.94
C TRP A 77 -17.48 -3.70 -8.83
N ARG A 78 -18.75 -3.28 -8.98
CA ARG A 78 -19.72 -3.99 -9.82
C ARG A 78 -19.25 -4.12 -11.26
N ARG A 79 -18.69 -3.06 -11.86
CA ARG A 79 -18.19 -3.13 -13.25
C ARG A 79 -17.04 -4.10 -13.42
N LEU A 80 -16.08 -4.12 -12.48
CA LEU A 80 -14.99 -5.11 -12.53
C LEU A 80 -15.52 -6.53 -12.41
N VAL A 81 -16.51 -6.77 -11.54
CA VAL A 81 -17.17 -8.08 -11.41
C VAL A 81 -17.89 -8.47 -12.70
N GLU A 82 -18.63 -7.56 -13.33
CA GLU A 82 -19.34 -7.81 -14.60
C GLU A 82 -18.36 -8.17 -15.73
N GLU A 83 -17.24 -7.46 -15.85
CA GLU A 83 -16.19 -7.78 -16.82
C GLU A 83 -15.50 -9.12 -16.51
N ALA A 84 -15.24 -9.40 -15.23
CA ALA A 84 -14.67 -10.66 -14.78
C ALA A 84 -15.58 -11.85 -15.13
N LEU A 85 -16.88 -11.74 -14.85
CA LEU A 85 -17.88 -12.78 -15.14
C LEU A 85 -18.10 -13.02 -16.63
N ALA A 86 -17.81 -12.04 -17.47
CA ALA A 86 -17.88 -12.16 -18.92
C ALA A 86 -16.63 -12.81 -19.55
N HIS A 87 -15.59 -13.09 -18.75
CA HIS A 87 -14.34 -13.67 -19.23
C HIS A 87 -14.23 -15.16 -18.90
N PRO A 88 -13.98 -16.04 -19.90
CA PRO A 88 -13.90 -17.48 -19.65
C PRO A 88 -12.55 -17.94 -19.06
N GLY A 89 -11.53 -17.06 -19.04
CA GLY A 89 -10.21 -17.35 -18.51
C GLY A 89 -10.08 -17.05 -17.01
N ASP A 90 -8.86 -16.88 -16.55
CA ASP A 90 -8.57 -16.48 -15.19
C ASP A 90 -8.63 -14.95 -15.07
N VAL A 91 -8.93 -14.42 -13.87
CA VAL A 91 -9.07 -12.98 -13.63
C VAL A 91 -8.21 -12.55 -12.45
N LEU A 92 -7.54 -11.41 -12.56
CA LEU A 92 -6.85 -10.74 -11.46
C LEU A 92 -7.50 -9.39 -11.13
N ILE A 93 -8.06 -9.27 -9.92
CA ILE A 93 -8.44 -7.99 -9.33
C ILE A 93 -7.42 -7.68 -8.22
N THR A 94 -6.70 -6.58 -8.38
CA THR A 94 -5.54 -6.24 -7.53
C THR A 94 -5.61 -4.81 -7.04
N HIS A 95 -5.70 -4.63 -5.73
CA HIS A 95 -5.43 -3.37 -5.04
C HIS A 95 -5.34 -3.59 -3.53
N GLU A 96 -4.30 -3.05 -2.88
CA GLU A 96 -4.05 -3.29 -1.46
C GLU A 96 -5.13 -2.74 -0.52
N PHE A 97 -5.92 -1.75 -0.96
CA PHE A 97 -7.00 -1.23 -0.13
C PHE A 97 -8.19 -2.18 0.01
N LEU A 98 -8.24 -3.28 -0.75
CA LEU A 98 -9.26 -4.31 -0.55
C LEU A 98 -9.19 -4.89 0.87
N CYS A 99 -8.00 -5.04 1.47
CA CYS A 99 -7.87 -5.55 2.86
C CYS A 99 -8.67 -4.75 3.91
N GLY A 100 -9.01 -3.50 3.59
CA GLY A 100 -9.81 -2.61 4.44
C GLY A 100 -11.31 -2.96 4.50
N ALA A 101 -11.79 -3.94 3.73
CA ALA A 101 -13.16 -4.44 3.80
C ALA A 101 -13.51 -5.02 5.19
N SER A 102 -14.77 -4.86 5.62
CA SER A 102 -15.32 -5.58 6.78
C SER A 102 -15.49 -7.07 6.48
N ALA A 103 -15.78 -7.89 7.48
CA ALA A 103 -16.05 -9.31 7.24
C ALA A 103 -17.25 -9.49 6.29
N GLU A 104 -18.30 -8.67 6.44
CA GLU A 104 -19.48 -8.70 5.57
C GLU A 104 -19.15 -8.24 4.15
N GLN A 105 -18.32 -7.19 4.01
CA GLN A 105 -17.87 -6.70 2.71
C GLN A 105 -16.97 -7.72 2.00
N ALA A 106 -16.05 -8.37 2.73
CA ALA A 106 -15.19 -9.42 2.22
C ALA A 106 -16.01 -10.64 1.76
N SER A 107 -16.94 -11.13 2.58
CA SER A 107 -17.88 -12.19 2.22
C SER A 107 -18.65 -11.86 0.93
N ARG A 108 -19.21 -10.64 0.83
CA ARG A 108 -19.87 -10.19 -0.41
C ARG A 108 -18.94 -10.13 -1.63
N ALA A 109 -17.69 -9.73 -1.43
CA ALA A 109 -16.69 -9.70 -2.50
C ALA A 109 -16.42 -11.12 -3.02
N LEU A 110 -16.23 -12.09 -2.14
CA LEU A 110 -16.03 -13.50 -2.50
C LEU A 110 -17.26 -14.09 -3.21
N ALA A 111 -18.46 -13.79 -2.70
CA ALA A 111 -19.74 -14.22 -3.28
C ALA A 111 -20.07 -13.56 -4.63
N SER A 112 -19.31 -12.53 -5.05
CA SER A 112 -19.53 -11.83 -6.34
C SER A 112 -19.19 -12.69 -7.56
N PHE A 113 -18.54 -13.85 -7.38
CA PHE A 113 -18.05 -14.70 -8.46
C PHE A 113 -18.68 -16.11 -8.43
N PRO A 114 -20.00 -16.24 -8.66
CA PRO A 114 -20.67 -17.54 -8.61
C PRO A 114 -20.10 -18.50 -9.65
N GLY A 115 -19.74 -19.70 -9.20
CA GLY A 115 -19.20 -20.77 -10.06
C GLY A 115 -17.71 -20.66 -10.37
N ALA A 116 -17.04 -19.59 -9.95
CA ALA A 116 -15.59 -19.43 -10.11
C ALA A 116 -14.84 -19.96 -8.87
N GLU A 117 -13.61 -20.41 -9.08
CA GLU A 117 -12.69 -20.71 -8.00
C GLU A 117 -11.99 -19.41 -7.53
N VAL A 118 -12.38 -18.89 -6.37
CA VAL A 118 -11.81 -17.64 -5.84
C VAL A 118 -10.57 -17.92 -5.00
N HIS A 119 -9.46 -17.28 -5.36
CA HIS A 119 -8.18 -17.31 -4.65
C HIS A 119 -7.91 -15.94 -4.02
N LEU A 120 -7.53 -15.93 -2.75
CA LEU A 120 -7.08 -14.73 -2.05
C LEU A 120 -5.56 -14.67 -2.05
N VAL A 121 -4.99 -13.54 -2.47
CA VAL A 121 -3.55 -13.30 -2.46
C VAL A 121 -3.24 -12.17 -1.48
N VAL A 122 -2.44 -12.47 -0.47
CA VAL A 122 -2.02 -11.52 0.57
C VAL A 122 -0.49 -11.47 0.61
N THR A 123 0.09 -10.33 0.27
CA THR A 123 1.50 -10.01 0.50
C THR A 123 1.72 -9.58 1.95
N ALA A 124 2.77 -10.11 2.57
CA ALA A 124 2.98 -10.04 4.02
C ALA A 124 4.39 -9.55 4.37
N ARG A 125 4.48 -8.84 5.48
CA ARG A 125 5.73 -8.34 6.08
C ARG A 125 5.50 -8.17 7.59
N ASP A 126 6.59 -8.18 8.37
CA ASP A 126 6.55 -7.91 9.81
C ASP A 126 5.75 -6.64 10.15
N ALA A 127 4.92 -6.73 11.19
CA ALA A 127 3.97 -5.70 11.60
C ALA A 127 4.67 -4.36 11.88
N ALA A 128 5.83 -4.43 12.52
CA ALA A 128 6.73 -3.31 12.76
C ALA A 128 6.97 -2.49 11.47
N SER A 129 7.48 -3.15 10.43
CA SER A 129 7.77 -2.49 9.15
C SER A 129 6.52 -1.95 8.46
N VAL A 130 5.41 -2.70 8.47
CA VAL A 130 4.15 -2.27 7.83
C VAL A 130 3.60 -1.02 8.51
N VAL A 131 3.51 -1.02 9.84
CA VAL A 131 2.98 0.11 10.61
C VAL A 131 3.89 1.34 10.48
N SER A 132 5.20 1.17 10.58
CA SER A 132 6.15 2.28 10.41
C SER A 132 6.04 2.91 9.02
N ALA A 133 6.07 2.10 7.97
CA ALA A 133 5.96 2.59 6.59
C ALA A 133 4.57 3.18 6.29
N GLY A 134 3.50 2.60 6.86
CA GLY A 134 2.14 3.09 6.74
C GLY A 134 1.94 4.45 7.41
N TRP A 135 2.48 4.64 8.61
CA TRP A 135 2.46 5.91 9.33
C TRP A 135 3.28 6.99 8.60
N GLN A 136 4.49 6.69 8.16
CA GLN A 136 5.30 7.65 7.38
C GLN A 136 4.59 8.06 6.09
N GLU A 137 3.95 7.11 5.40
CA GLU A 137 3.15 7.42 4.22
C GLU A 137 1.96 8.30 4.55
N SER A 138 1.27 8.07 5.68
CA SER A 138 0.13 8.89 6.05
C SER A 138 0.53 10.34 6.34
N VAL A 139 1.71 10.55 6.94
CA VAL A 139 2.31 11.89 7.09
C VAL A 139 2.61 12.54 5.74
N LYS A 140 3.19 11.80 4.78
CA LYS A 140 3.36 12.30 3.39
C LYS A 140 2.02 12.65 2.71
N ASN A 141 0.94 12.00 3.14
CA ASN A 141 -0.43 12.29 2.66
C ASN A 141 -1.16 13.33 3.52
N GLY A 142 -0.44 14.10 4.35
CA GLY A 142 -0.98 15.25 5.08
C GLY A 142 -1.43 14.95 6.51
N SER A 143 -1.11 13.77 7.06
CA SER A 143 -1.46 13.48 8.45
C SER A 143 -0.63 14.27 9.45
N THR A 144 -1.26 14.58 10.58
CA THR A 144 -0.65 15.20 11.76
C THR A 144 -0.52 14.22 12.94
N VAL A 145 -1.06 13.02 12.80
CA VAL A 145 -1.15 12.01 13.85
C VAL A 145 0.23 11.39 14.10
N ASP A 146 0.71 11.45 15.34
CA ASP A 146 1.95 10.77 15.74
C ASP A 146 1.76 9.26 15.86
N LEU A 147 2.87 8.53 15.91
CA LEU A 147 2.86 7.07 15.98
C LEU A 147 2.21 6.55 17.26
N ASP A 148 2.32 7.26 18.39
CA ASP A 148 1.76 6.81 19.66
C ASP A 148 0.23 6.79 19.61
N ALA A 149 -0.38 7.85 19.10
CA ALA A 149 -1.82 7.91 18.90
C ALA A 149 -2.30 6.82 17.93
N VAL A 150 -1.51 6.47 16.91
CA VAL A 150 -1.80 5.34 16.01
C VAL A 150 -1.81 4.02 16.78
N MET A 151 -0.79 3.79 17.61
CA MET A 151 -0.72 2.60 18.44
C MET A 151 -1.88 2.60 19.45
N ASP A 152 -2.36 3.74 19.93
CA ASP A 152 -3.56 3.82 20.78
C ASP A 152 -4.89 3.62 20.02
N GLY A 153 -4.83 3.28 18.73
CA GLY A 153 -5.97 2.90 17.90
C GLY A 153 -6.52 4.02 17.03
N ARG A 154 -5.88 5.19 17.01
CA ARG A 154 -6.27 6.29 16.12
C ARG A 154 -5.88 5.97 14.68
N ALA A 155 -6.75 6.28 13.74
CA ALA A 155 -6.40 6.23 12.33
C ALA A 155 -5.34 7.31 12.00
N ALA A 156 -4.28 6.91 11.30
CA ALA A 156 -3.14 7.75 10.95
C ALA A 156 -3.41 8.68 9.76
N GLY A 157 -4.58 8.67 9.14
CA GLY A 157 -4.85 9.52 7.96
C GLY A 157 -6.20 9.23 7.29
N GLY A 158 -7.13 8.64 8.04
CA GLY A 158 -8.31 7.97 7.50
C GLY A 158 -8.19 6.45 7.60
N PRO A 159 -9.27 5.74 7.27
CA PRO A 159 -9.38 4.30 7.48
C PRO A 159 -8.40 3.46 6.64
N GLU A 160 -7.90 3.99 5.52
CA GLU A 160 -6.86 3.37 4.69
C GLU A 160 -5.49 3.34 5.38
N PHE A 161 -5.24 4.27 6.29
CA PHE A 161 -4.01 4.40 7.07
C PHE A 161 -4.28 4.08 8.54
N SER A 162 -4.57 2.82 8.85
CA SER A 162 -4.88 2.40 10.22
C SER A 162 -4.54 0.93 10.45
N MET A 163 -4.56 0.49 11.71
CA MET A 163 -4.39 -0.92 12.05
C MET A 163 -5.37 -1.84 11.29
N ARG A 164 -6.52 -1.33 10.85
CA ARG A 164 -7.45 -2.08 9.99
C ARG A 164 -6.81 -2.63 8.72
N THR A 165 -5.87 -1.89 8.11
CA THR A 165 -5.19 -2.28 6.87
C THR A 165 -3.76 -2.80 7.10
N TRP A 166 -3.22 -2.63 8.31
CA TRP A 166 -1.83 -2.98 8.64
C TRP A 166 -1.71 -4.24 9.51
N ASP A 167 -2.75 -4.61 10.24
CA ASP A 167 -2.80 -5.85 11.02
C ASP A 167 -3.13 -7.03 10.11
N LEU A 168 -2.12 -7.84 9.79
CA LEU A 168 -2.25 -9.04 8.96
C LEU A 168 -3.22 -10.06 9.58
N ALA A 169 -3.16 -10.29 10.89
CA ALA A 169 -4.03 -11.24 11.57
C ALA A 169 -5.50 -10.82 11.39
N GLY A 170 -5.80 -9.56 11.72
CA GLY A 170 -7.15 -9.02 11.55
C GLY A 170 -7.63 -9.05 10.09
N VAL A 171 -6.75 -8.83 9.10
CA VAL A 171 -7.11 -8.94 7.68
C VAL A 171 -7.47 -10.38 7.31
N LEU A 172 -6.66 -11.35 7.73
CA LEU A 172 -6.92 -12.77 7.47
C LEU A 172 -8.25 -13.19 8.12
N GLU A 173 -8.48 -12.84 9.39
CA GLU A 173 -9.74 -13.14 10.10
C GLU A 173 -11.00 -12.65 9.37
N ARG A 174 -10.93 -11.51 8.67
CA ARG A 174 -12.07 -10.97 7.91
C ARG A 174 -12.25 -11.61 6.56
N TRP A 175 -11.17 -11.98 5.88
CA TRP A 175 -11.20 -12.39 4.47
C TRP A 175 -11.20 -13.91 4.25
N THR A 176 -10.71 -14.70 5.20
CA THR A 176 -10.53 -16.15 5.02
C THR A 176 -11.57 -17.07 5.68
N PRO A 177 -12.60 -16.65 6.44
CA PRO A 177 -13.53 -17.60 7.07
C PRO A 177 -14.20 -18.59 6.10
N GLU A 178 -14.52 -18.13 4.88
CA GLU A 178 -15.28 -18.89 3.87
C GLU A 178 -14.37 -19.62 2.85
N LEU A 179 -13.06 -19.39 2.90
CA LEU A 179 -12.11 -19.96 1.93
C LEU A 179 -11.41 -21.20 2.50
N PRO A 180 -11.23 -22.24 1.69
CA PRO A 180 -10.35 -23.34 2.05
C PRO A 180 -8.89 -22.86 2.03
N GLY A 181 -8.03 -23.48 2.85
CA GLY A 181 -6.67 -22.98 3.10
C GLY A 181 -5.80 -22.93 1.86
N GLU A 182 -5.97 -23.89 0.94
CA GLU A 182 -5.24 -23.96 -0.33
C GLU A 182 -5.56 -22.82 -1.30
N ARG A 183 -6.65 -22.07 -1.07
CA ARG A 183 -7.05 -20.88 -1.87
C ARG A 183 -6.65 -19.57 -1.22
N VAL A 184 -5.90 -19.61 -0.12
CA VAL A 184 -5.34 -18.43 0.54
C VAL A 184 -3.83 -18.49 0.38
N HIS A 185 -3.28 -17.52 -0.35
CA HIS A 185 -1.86 -17.44 -0.66
C HIS A 185 -1.22 -16.28 0.10
N VAL A 186 -0.27 -16.59 0.98
CA VAL A 186 0.48 -15.61 1.76
C VAL A 186 1.88 -15.49 1.20
N LEU A 187 2.18 -14.36 0.57
CA LEU A 187 3.45 -14.07 -0.09
C LEU A 187 4.29 -13.22 0.85
N VAL A 188 5.27 -13.83 1.51
CA VAL A 188 6.16 -13.11 2.40
C VAL A 188 7.14 -12.28 1.56
N MET A 189 7.27 -11.00 1.92
CA MET A 189 8.21 -10.08 1.28
C MET A 189 9.64 -10.61 1.39
N PRO A 190 10.37 -10.72 0.25
CA PRO A 190 11.77 -11.13 0.25
C PRO A 190 12.62 -10.27 1.20
N GLY A 191 13.58 -10.92 1.85
CA GLY A 191 14.66 -10.29 2.60
C GLY A 191 15.61 -9.51 1.69
N ARG A 192 16.56 -8.80 2.31
CA ARG A 192 17.55 -8.00 1.58
C ARG A 192 18.56 -8.83 0.80
N ASP A 193 18.79 -10.05 1.24
CA ASP A 193 19.77 -10.98 0.66
C ASP A 193 19.12 -11.93 -0.37
N GLU A 194 17.80 -11.80 -0.58
CA GLU A 194 17.05 -12.55 -1.58
C GLU A 194 16.95 -11.75 -2.89
N ALA A 195 16.64 -12.43 -3.98
CA ALA A 195 16.55 -11.81 -5.29
C ALA A 195 15.44 -10.72 -5.31
N PRO A 196 15.70 -9.51 -5.85
CA PRO A 196 14.73 -8.42 -5.84
C PRO A 196 13.40 -8.74 -6.54
N ASP A 197 13.45 -9.62 -7.53
CA ASP A 197 12.33 -10.08 -8.34
C ASP A 197 11.64 -11.33 -7.77
N LEU A 198 12.12 -11.91 -6.66
CA LEU A 198 11.52 -13.09 -6.03
C LEU A 198 10.04 -12.85 -5.66
N HIS A 199 9.71 -11.60 -5.29
CA HIS A 199 8.33 -11.24 -5.00
C HIS A 199 7.41 -11.37 -6.22
N TRP A 200 7.93 -11.02 -7.41
CA TRP A 200 7.23 -11.23 -8.67
C TRP A 200 7.12 -12.71 -9.01
N HIS A 201 8.19 -13.49 -8.81
CA HIS A 201 8.17 -14.94 -9.05
C HIS A 201 7.11 -15.65 -8.22
N HIS A 202 7.03 -15.37 -6.91
CA HIS A 202 5.99 -15.93 -6.05
C HIS A 202 4.58 -15.52 -6.50
N PHE A 203 4.41 -14.27 -6.96
CA PHE A 203 3.13 -13.79 -7.45
C PHE A 203 2.74 -14.46 -8.77
N ALA A 204 3.67 -14.58 -9.72
CA ALA A 204 3.48 -15.28 -10.98
C ALA A 204 3.14 -16.76 -10.76
N GLU A 205 3.79 -17.43 -9.81
CA GLU A 205 3.50 -18.83 -9.45
C GLU A 205 2.03 -19.01 -9.04
N VAL A 206 1.52 -18.16 -8.16
CA VAL A 206 0.11 -18.19 -7.72
C VAL A 206 -0.85 -17.99 -8.90
N LEU A 207 -0.51 -17.08 -9.81
CA LEU A 207 -1.31 -16.80 -11.00
C LEU A 207 -1.21 -17.94 -12.05
N GLY A 208 -0.23 -18.83 -11.92
CA GLY A 208 0.07 -19.89 -12.90
C GLY A 208 0.75 -19.35 -14.16
N LEU A 209 1.61 -18.35 -14.00
CA LEU A 209 2.32 -17.68 -15.07
C LEU A 209 3.81 -18.05 -15.08
N ASP A 210 4.44 -17.94 -16.24
CA ASP A 210 5.89 -17.98 -16.37
C ASP A 210 6.48 -16.60 -16.01
N PRO A 211 7.21 -16.44 -14.90
CA PRO A 211 7.71 -15.13 -14.45
C PRO A 211 8.68 -14.48 -15.44
N ASP A 212 9.43 -15.28 -16.21
CA ASP A 212 10.41 -14.79 -17.20
C ASP A 212 9.75 -14.27 -18.47
N ALA A 213 8.44 -14.51 -18.62
CA ALA A 213 7.64 -14.05 -19.73
C ALA A 213 7.14 -12.60 -19.54
N TYR A 214 7.63 -11.78 -18.62
CA TYR A 214 7.07 -10.45 -18.40
C TYR A 214 8.13 -9.39 -18.18
N ASP A 215 7.84 -8.18 -18.66
CA ASP A 215 8.72 -7.04 -18.44
C ASP A 215 8.58 -6.56 -17.00
N VAL A 216 9.67 -6.67 -16.24
CA VAL A 216 9.72 -6.30 -14.83
C VAL A 216 10.48 -4.98 -14.67
N PRO A 217 9.96 -4.00 -13.92
CA PRO A 217 10.70 -2.78 -13.62
C PRO A 217 12.02 -3.08 -12.91
N THR A 218 13.12 -2.57 -13.46
CA THR A 218 14.48 -2.79 -12.91
C THR A 218 14.81 -1.90 -11.71
N GLU A 219 13.98 -0.89 -11.41
CA GLU A 219 14.23 0.08 -10.33
C GLU A 219 13.01 0.30 -9.44
N SER A 220 13.23 0.23 -8.13
CA SER A 220 12.30 0.77 -7.13
C SER A 220 12.69 2.22 -6.85
N VAL A 221 12.03 3.14 -7.54
CA VAL A 221 12.28 4.58 -7.40
C VAL A 221 11.29 5.14 -6.39
N ASN A 222 11.68 5.20 -5.12
CA ASN A 222 11.18 6.19 -4.15
C ASN A 222 12.02 6.16 -2.87
N PRO A 223 12.97 7.10 -2.69
CA PRO A 223 13.74 7.16 -1.46
C PRO A 223 12.81 7.42 -0.26
N ALA A 224 12.88 6.55 0.74
CA ALA A 224 12.19 6.76 2.00
C ALA A 224 12.78 7.98 2.71
N LEU A 225 11.93 8.85 3.27
CA LEU A 225 12.40 9.98 4.07
C LEU A 225 13.10 9.51 5.34
N GLY A 226 13.98 10.36 5.88
CA GLY A 226 14.54 10.17 7.21
C GLY A 226 13.52 10.53 8.29
N ILE A 227 13.75 10.05 9.52
CA ILE A 227 12.78 10.25 10.61
C ILE A 227 12.60 11.72 10.97
N VAL A 228 13.69 12.50 10.95
CA VAL A 228 13.65 13.95 11.18
C VAL A 228 12.75 14.63 10.15
N GLN A 229 12.91 14.30 8.86
CA GLN A 229 12.09 14.87 7.79
C GLN A 229 10.61 14.49 7.90
N ILE A 230 10.31 13.25 8.29
CA ILE A 230 8.93 12.82 8.55
C ILE A 230 8.31 13.63 9.69
N GLU A 231 9.00 13.76 10.83
CA GLU A 231 8.49 14.52 11.97
C GLU A 231 8.36 16.02 11.65
N THR A 232 9.31 16.60 10.91
CA THR A 232 9.20 17.96 10.38
C THR A 232 7.95 18.10 9.51
N LEU A 233 7.71 17.20 8.56
CA LEU A 233 6.54 17.25 7.69
C LEU A 233 5.24 17.11 8.48
N ARG A 234 5.20 16.24 9.49
CA ARG A 234 4.04 16.06 10.38
C ARG A 234 3.70 17.36 11.11
N LEU A 235 4.69 18.12 11.55
CA LEU A 235 4.49 19.44 12.16
C LEU A 235 4.03 20.47 11.12
N VAL A 236 4.66 20.50 9.93
CA VAL A 236 4.24 21.38 8.82
C VAL A 236 2.77 21.14 8.46
N ASN A 237 2.33 19.89 8.38
CA ASN A 237 0.94 19.53 8.09
C ASN A 237 -0.09 20.15 9.06
N GLN A 238 0.30 20.45 10.31
CA GLN A 238 -0.58 21.12 11.29
C GLN A 238 -0.88 22.57 10.92
N HIS A 239 -0.02 23.20 10.13
CA HIS A 239 -0.12 24.59 9.72
C HIS A 239 -0.60 24.76 8.28
N LEU A 240 -0.70 23.68 7.50
CA LEU A 240 -1.18 23.72 6.14
C LEU A 240 -2.72 23.88 6.10
N PRO A 241 -3.27 24.62 5.10
CA PRO A 241 -4.71 24.69 4.88
C PRO A 241 -5.25 23.32 4.47
N LYS A 242 -6.58 23.20 4.35
CA LYS A 242 -7.19 21.97 3.83
C LYS A 242 -6.92 21.82 2.33
N TYR A 243 -6.32 20.69 1.95
CA TYR A 243 -6.10 20.30 0.56
C TYR A 243 -7.12 19.24 0.12
N ASN A 244 -7.52 19.26 -1.15
CA ASN A 244 -8.22 18.11 -1.75
C ASN A 244 -7.23 16.96 -2.01
N ALA A 245 -7.72 15.79 -2.44
CA ALA A 245 -6.85 14.61 -2.62
C ALA A 245 -5.77 14.80 -3.70
N HIS A 246 -6.09 15.52 -4.78
CA HIS A 246 -5.14 15.81 -5.85
C HIS A 246 -4.05 16.74 -5.36
N ASP A 247 -4.42 17.87 -4.76
CA ASP A 247 -3.47 18.89 -4.33
C ASP A 247 -2.56 18.37 -3.19
N ARG A 248 -3.05 17.46 -2.32
CA ARG A 248 -2.18 16.78 -1.35
C ARG A 248 -1.10 15.95 -2.03
N GLY A 249 -1.47 15.21 -3.08
CA GLY A 249 -0.54 14.40 -3.85
C GLY A 249 0.52 15.23 -4.55
N VAL A 250 0.14 16.40 -5.08
CA VAL A 250 1.05 17.32 -5.77
C VAL A 250 1.95 18.07 -4.78
N TRP A 251 1.35 18.79 -3.83
CA TRP A 251 2.08 19.76 -3.01
C TRP A 251 2.72 19.15 -1.77
N ILE A 252 2.05 18.24 -1.08
CA ILE A 252 2.58 17.68 0.16
C ILE A 252 3.45 16.47 -0.16
N ARG A 253 2.90 15.47 -0.85
CA ARG A 253 3.64 14.25 -1.14
C ARG A 253 4.72 14.47 -2.20
N GLY A 254 4.36 15.04 -3.35
CA GLY A 254 5.33 15.28 -4.43
C GLY A 254 6.36 16.35 -4.07
N TYR A 255 5.90 17.58 -3.87
CA TYR A 255 6.81 18.73 -3.70
C TYR A 255 7.50 18.77 -2.33
N LEU A 256 6.76 18.80 -1.22
CA LEU A 256 7.41 18.89 0.11
C LEU A 256 8.17 17.61 0.48
N ALA A 257 7.56 16.44 0.32
CA ALA A 257 8.15 15.17 0.77
C ALA A 257 9.12 14.56 -0.24
N GLU A 258 8.66 14.19 -1.42
CA GLU A 258 9.44 13.40 -2.39
C GLU A 258 10.49 14.23 -3.13
N ASP A 259 10.36 15.55 -3.16
CA ASP A 259 11.34 16.45 -3.75
C ASP A 259 12.19 17.17 -2.69
N LEU A 260 11.65 18.13 -1.95
CA LEU A 260 12.48 19.00 -1.08
C LEU A 260 13.08 18.26 0.12
N LEU A 261 12.25 17.61 0.94
CA LEU A 261 12.74 16.89 2.13
C LEU A 261 13.62 15.69 1.76
N ALA A 262 13.37 15.05 0.61
CA ALA A 262 14.16 13.91 0.15
C ALA A 262 15.61 14.28 -0.20
N ARG A 263 15.91 15.55 -0.47
CA ARG A 263 17.28 16.05 -0.71
C ARG A 263 18.11 16.20 0.58
N GLN A 264 17.46 16.19 1.75
CA GLN A 264 18.16 16.35 3.03
C GLN A 264 18.88 15.07 3.46
N PRO A 265 19.91 15.17 4.34
CA PRO A 265 20.55 13.99 4.93
C PRO A 265 19.54 13.10 5.64
N ARG A 266 19.59 11.81 5.30
CA ARG A 266 18.65 10.80 5.77
C ARG A 266 19.19 10.03 6.96
N GLU A 267 18.43 10.01 8.05
CA GLU A 267 18.58 9.05 9.14
C GLU A 267 17.40 8.08 9.15
N ARG A 268 17.68 6.78 9.16
CA ARG A 268 16.62 5.76 9.12
C ARG A 268 15.79 5.81 10.40
N GLY A 269 14.48 5.98 10.25
CA GLY A 269 13.52 5.79 11.35
C GLY A 269 13.46 4.34 11.80
N GLY A 270 13.54 4.14 13.11
CA GLY A 270 13.19 2.91 13.80
C GLY A 270 11.85 3.05 14.49
N LEU A 271 11.47 2.01 15.22
CA LEU A 271 10.25 1.99 16.00
C LEU A 271 10.56 2.16 17.48
N PRO A 272 9.64 2.74 18.27
CA PRO A 272 9.82 2.82 19.70
C PRO A 272 9.93 1.44 20.35
N GLU A 273 10.97 1.22 21.15
CA GLU A 273 11.24 -0.05 21.83
C GLU A 273 10.06 -0.52 22.70
N ARG A 274 9.30 0.44 23.27
CA ARG A 274 8.07 0.16 24.05
C ARG A 274 7.00 -0.64 23.28
N TYR A 275 7.02 -0.61 21.94
CA TYR A 275 6.05 -1.33 21.10
C TYR A 275 6.56 -2.68 20.58
N ARG A 276 7.82 -3.06 20.84
CA ARG A 276 8.42 -4.33 20.39
C ARG A 276 7.52 -5.52 20.72
N SER A 277 7.11 -5.65 21.98
CA SER A 277 6.27 -6.75 22.45
C SER A 277 4.91 -6.80 21.76
N ARG A 278 4.34 -5.63 21.41
CA ARG A 278 3.07 -5.52 20.71
C ARG A 278 3.19 -5.91 19.24
N PHE A 279 4.24 -5.50 18.54
CA PHE A 279 4.48 -5.95 17.16
C PHE A 279 4.70 -7.46 17.11
N ALA A 280 5.50 -8.00 18.03
CA ALA A 280 5.70 -9.45 18.13
C ALA A 280 4.39 -10.21 18.42
N GLN A 281 3.43 -9.61 19.15
CA GLN A 281 2.09 -10.20 19.33
C GLN A 281 1.29 -10.23 18.02
N LEU A 282 1.32 -9.15 17.23
CA LEU A 282 0.66 -9.09 15.93
C LEU A 282 1.23 -10.12 14.96
N ASP A 283 2.56 -10.23 14.89
CA ASP A 283 3.24 -11.20 14.02
C ASP A 283 2.95 -12.65 14.42
N ARG A 284 2.92 -12.93 15.74
CA ARG A 284 2.52 -14.25 16.26
C ARG A 284 1.07 -14.59 15.93
N ALA A 285 0.14 -13.66 16.13
CA ALA A 285 -1.27 -13.88 15.81
C ALA A 285 -1.46 -14.20 14.31
N ALA A 286 -0.77 -13.47 13.43
CA ALA A 286 -0.82 -13.74 12.00
C ALA A 286 -0.25 -15.11 11.66
N THR A 287 0.93 -15.45 12.20
CA THR A 287 1.60 -16.74 11.98
C THR A 287 0.74 -17.90 12.48
N GLU A 288 0.10 -17.76 13.64
CA GLU A 288 -0.81 -18.77 14.21
C GLU A 288 -2.01 -19.04 13.30
N ILE A 289 -2.65 -17.98 12.76
CA ILE A 289 -3.75 -18.15 11.79
C ILE A 289 -3.26 -18.87 10.54
N VAL A 290 -2.14 -18.41 9.94
CA VAL A 290 -1.59 -18.97 8.70
C VAL A 290 -1.30 -20.46 8.84
N THR A 291 -0.65 -20.84 9.94
CA THR A 291 -0.25 -22.23 10.23
C THR A 291 -1.44 -23.12 10.58
N THR A 292 -2.33 -22.66 11.46
CA THR A 292 -3.49 -23.43 11.93
C THR A 292 -4.50 -23.68 10.81
N ARG A 293 -4.66 -22.71 9.91
CA ARG A 293 -5.59 -22.82 8.78
C ARG A 293 -4.98 -23.46 7.53
N GLY A 294 -3.68 -23.76 7.56
CA GLY A 294 -2.98 -24.44 6.47
C GLY A 294 -2.96 -23.63 5.17
N PHE A 295 -2.69 -22.32 5.25
CA PHE A 295 -2.61 -21.47 4.06
C PHE A 295 -1.39 -21.80 3.21
N HIS A 296 -1.49 -21.54 1.91
CA HIS A 296 -0.36 -21.66 1.00
C HIS A 296 0.63 -20.50 1.25
N VAL A 297 1.86 -20.79 1.65
CA VAL A 297 2.87 -19.78 1.95
C VAL A 297 4.00 -19.84 0.93
N LEU A 298 4.35 -18.67 0.38
CA LEU A 298 5.51 -18.48 -0.50
C LEU A 298 6.50 -17.52 0.16
N GLY A 299 7.73 -17.99 0.38
CA GLY A 299 8.75 -17.35 1.20
C GLY A 299 8.81 -17.90 2.63
N ASP A 300 9.71 -17.35 3.45
CA ASP A 300 9.91 -17.80 4.83
C ASP A 300 8.93 -17.09 5.79
N LEU A 301 7.95 -17.83 6.34
CA LEU A 301 7.02 -17.29 7.32
C LEU A 301 7.72 -16.79 8.59
N ALA A 302 8.88 -17.36 8.94
CA ALA A 302 9.66 -16.88 10.08
C ALA A 302 10.24 -15.48 9.84
N ALA A 303 10.25 -14.97 8.60
CA ALA A 303 10.65 -13.59 8.31
C ALA A 303 9.61 -12.55 8.74
N LEU A 304 8.41 -12.96 9.18
CA LEU A 304 7.46 -12.10 9.88
C LEU A 304 7.91 -11.81 11.32
N ASP A 305 8.80 -12.62 11.91
CA ASP A 305 9.39 -12.33 13.20
C ASP A 305 10.33 -11.12 13.11
N GLY A 306 9.81 -9.95 13.47
CA GLY A 306 10.54 -8.68 13.46
C GLY A 306 11.83 -8.72 14.27
N GLU A 307 11.92 -9.52 15.35
CA GLU A 307 13.12 -9.59 16.19
C GLU A 307 14.29 -10.25 15.45
N ARG A 308 14.03 -11.30 14.67
CA ARG A 308 15.05 -11.92 13.80
C ARG A 308 15.53 -10.95 12.73
N ARG A 309 14.63 -10.14 12.17
CA ARG A 309 15.00 -9.12 11.16
C ARG A 309 15.77 -7.95 11.73
N GLU A 310 15.39 -7.45 12.90
CA GLU A 310 16.13 -6.37 13.58
C GLU A 310 17.52 -6.84 14.02
N ALA A 311 17.65 -8.06 14.54
CA ALA A 311 18.95 -8.64 14.87
C ALA A 311 19.86 -8.80 13.63
N ALA A 312 19.27 -9.12 12.47
CA ALA A 312 20.00 -9.18 11.19
C ALA A 312 20.31 -7.79 10.61
N ALA A 313 19.49 -6.77 10.90
CA ALA A 313 19.71 -5.41 10.45
C ALA A 313 20.68 -4.67 11.39
N ARG A 314 21.90 -4.41 10.92
CA ARG A 314 22.91 -3.61 11.63
C ARG A 314 22.35 -2.25 12.09
N GLY A 315 21.91 -2.17 13.35
CA GLY A 315 21.46 -0.95 14.05
C GLY A 315 19.95 -0.73 14.04
N ALA A 316 19.36 -0.57 15.24
CA ALA A 316 18.01 -0.04 15.39
C ALA A 316 17.95 1.37 14.80
N GLY A 317 16.97 1.63 13.92
CA GLY A 317 16.74 2.98 13.43
C GLY A 317 16.35 3.92 14.57
N ARG A 318 16.42 5.23 14.34
CA ARG A 318 16.11 6.21 15.37
C ARG A 318 14.60 6.34 15.63
N GLU A 319 14.21 6.34 16.89
CA GLU A 319 12.80 6.45 17.26
C GLU A 319 12.22 7.85 16.98
N PRO A 320 10.97 7.97 16.51
CA PRO A 320 10.32 9.26 16.24
C PRO A 320 10.37 10.23 17.43
N GLY A 321 10.10 9.73 18.65
CA GLY A 321 10.06 10.55 19.86
C GLY A 321 11.42 11.08 20.35
N THR A 322 12.53 10.66 19.73
CA THR A 322 13.89 11.11 20.07
C THR A 322 14.39 12.22 19.16
N VAL A 323 13.61 12.61 18.14
CA VAL A 323 13.93 13.75 17.28
C VAL A 323 13.86 15.04 18.10
N THR A 324 14.95 15.80 18.13
CA THR A 324 15.08 17.00 18.98
C THR A 324 14.46 18.23 18.32
N ALA A 325 14.13 19.24 19.12
CA ALA A 325 13.65 20.53 18.61
C ALA A 325 14.68 21.24 17.71
N GLU A 326 15.98 21.06 17.98
CA GLU A 326 17.06 21.64 17.18
C GLU A 326 17.10 21.02 15.77
N GLU A 327 16.99 19.69 15.66
CA GLU A 327 16.97 19.00 14.37
C GLU A 327 15.72 19.31 13.56
N LEU A 328 14.56 19.42 14.23
CA LEU A 328 13.32 19.85 13.58
C LEU A 328 13.45 21.26 13.04
N LEU A 329 14.05 22.17 13.83
CA LEU A 329 14.29 23.55 13.41
C LEU A 329 15.25 23.61 12.23
N GLU A 330 16.35 22.84 12.25
CA GLU A 330 17.30 22.80 11.14
C GLU A 330 16.65 22.27 9.85
N SER A 331 15.94 21.14 9.95
CA SER A 331 15.20 20.54 8.82
C SER A 331 14.15 21.50 8.25
N ALA A 332 13.39 22.17 9.12
CA ALA A 332 12.39 23.17 8.70
C ALA A 332 13.03 24.43 8.09
N ALA A 333 14.16 24.91 8.63
CA ALA A 333 14.87 26.07 8.09
C ALA A 333 15.41 25.80 6.68
N ARG A 334 15.96 24.59 6.43
CA ARG A 334 16.37 24.14 5.10
C ARG A 334 15.17 24.08 4.15
N LEU A 335 14.07 23.45 4.58
CA LEU A 335 12.86 23.35 3.78
C LEU A 335 12.31 24.74 3.39
N VAL A 336 12.27 25.71 4.31
CA VAL A 336 11.83 27.08 4.02
C VAL A 336 12.78 27.77 3.04
N ALA A 337 14.10 27.61 3.21
CA ALA A 337 15.09 28.18 2.29
C ALA A 337 14.91 27.65 0.86
N ASP A 338 14.69 26.33 0.71
CA ASP A 338 14.44 25.70 -0.59
C ASP A 338 13.14 26.19 -1.22
N ILE A 339 12.04 26.28 -0.45
CA ILE A 339 10.77 26.83 -0.94
C ILE A 339 10.94 28.28 -1.42
N VAL A 340 11.67 29.12 -0.69
CA VAL A 340 11.92 30.52 -1.09
C VAL A 340 12.76 30.59 -2.36
N ALA A 341 13.75 29.71 -2.52
CA ALA A 341 14.55 29.63 -3.74
C ALA A 341 13.67 29.26 -4.95
N ASP A 342 12.79 28.27 -4.81
CA ASP A 342 11.88 27.83 -5.88
C ASP A 342 10.82 28.90 -6.21
N VAL A 343 10.30 29.60 -5.20
CA VAL A 343 9.41 30.75 -5.40
C VAL A 343 10.14 31.85 -6.19
N ARG A 344 11.37 32.22 -5.80
CA ARG A 344 12.15 33.22 -6.53
C ARG A 344 12.41 32.79 -7.98
N ALA A 345 12.77 31.53 -8.20
CA ALA A 345 13.03 31.01 -9.54
C ALA A 345 11.77 31.03 -10.42
N SER A 346 10.60 30.74 -9.84
CA SER A 346 9.32 30.73 -10.55
C SER A 346 8.69 32.12 -10.76
N THR A 347 8.98 33.10 -9.90
CA THR A 347 8.44 34.46 -10.01
C THR A 347 9.39 35.51 -10.63
N GLY A 348 10.65 35.17 -10.89
CA GLY A 348 11.71 36.13 -11.29
C GLY A 348 12.20 37.00 -10.11
N ASP A 349 12.90 38.11 -10.39
CA ASP A 349 13.48 39.02 -9.38
C ASP A 349 12.46 39.95 -8.67
N VAL A 350 11.16 39.64 -8.71
CA VAL A 350 10.12 40.47 -8.10
C VAL A 350 9.73 39.89 -6.74
N PRO A 351 10.05 40.53 -5.60
CA PRO A 351 9.42 40.18 -4.34
C PRO A 351 7.98 40.71 -4.33
N PRO A 352 6.93 39.87 -4.26
CA PRO A 352 5.57 40.39 -4.19
C PRO A 352 5.30 40.84 -2.76
N ARG A 353 5.64 42.08 -2.40
CA ARG A 353 4.99 42.77 -1.27
C ARG A 353 4.80 44.26 -1.51
N SER A 354 3.57 44.63 -1.84
CA SER A 354 2.81 45.65 -1.09
C SER A 354 1.41 45.84 -1.68
N ARG A 355 0.40 45.37 -0.94
CA ARG A 355 -0.84 46.14 -0.73
C ARG A 355 -1.19 46.06 0.75
N GLY A 356 -0.47 46.83 1.55
CA GLY A 356 -1.11 47.47 2.69
C GLY A 356 -1.82 48.70 2.16
N ILE A 357 -3.14 48.78 2.33
CA ILE A 357 -3.84 50.05 2.52
C ILE A 357 -4.88 49.77 3.61
N ILE A 358 -4.57 50.29 4.80
CA ILE A 358 -5.43 50.74 5.92
C ILE A 358 -6.49 49.74 6.43
#